data_AF-A0A355VY19-F1
#
_entry.id   AF-A0A355VY19-F1
#
_cell.length_a   1.000
_cell.length_b   1.000
_cell.length_c   1.000
_cell.angle_alpha   90.00
_cell.angle_beta   90.00
_cell.angle_gamma   90.00
#
_symmetry.space_group_name_H-M   'P 1'
#
loop_
_entity.id
_entity.type
_entity.pdbx_description
1 polymer ?
#
loop_
_entity_poly.entity_id
_entity_poly.type
_entity_poly.pdbx_seq_one_letter_code
_entity_poly.pdbx_strand_id
1 'polypeptide(L)' 'MTNQIPDVDLKALRKKLGFTQREFAEIYHLELEAIRSWEQGKRARTKSVKVLLFLIDQTPKEIEKTLEKIK' A
#
# COMPACT_ATOMS: atom_id res chain seq x y z
N MET A 1 15.19 14.26 -15.72
CA MET A 1 14.16 13.25 -16.09
C MET A 1 13.36 12.94 -14.82
N THR A 2 12.15 13.46 -14.67
CA THR A 2 11.32 13.14 -13.51
C THR A 2 10.69 11.77 -13.72
N ASN A 3 11.28 10.71 -13.14
CA ASN A 3 10.64 9.40 -13.13
C ASN A 3 9.30 9.52 -12.40
N GLN A 4 8.19 9.37 -13.13
CA GLN A 4 6.88 9.35 -12.50
C GLN A 4 6.75 8.06 -11.69
N ILE A 5 6.35 8.19 -10.42
CA ILE A 5 6.05 7.03 -9.57
C ILE A 5 4.73 6.44 -10.08
N PRO A 6 4.69 5.14 -10.43
CA PRO A 6 3.45 4.50 -10.88
C PRO A 6 2.32 4.69 -9.87
N ASP A 7 1.13 5.02 -10.36
CA ASP A 7 -0.05 5.07 -9.50
C ASP A 7 -0.69 3.68 -9.46
N VAL A 8 -0.37 2.93 -8.41
CA VAL A 8 -0.91 1.58 -8.19
C VAL A 8 -2.37 1.69 -7.74
N ASP A 9 -3.24 0.89 -8.36
CA ASP A 9 -4.59 0.68 -7.85
C ASP A 9 -4.52 -0.11 -6.54
N LEU A 10 -4.59 0.62 -5.42
CA LEU A 10 -4.56 0.06 -4.07
C LEU A 10 -5.62 -1.02 -3.85
N LYS A 11 -6.83 -0.84 -4.37
CA LYS A 11 -7.93 -1.78 -4.15
C LYS A 11 -7.69 -3.08 -4.91
N ALA A 12 -7.19 -2.98 -6.14
CA ALA A 12 -6.80 -4.14 -6.93
C ALA A 12 -5.61 -4.88 -6.29
N LEU A 13 -4.57 -4.15 -5.88
CA LEU A 13 -3.40 -4.71 -5.18
C LEU A 13 -3.81 -5.46 -3.91
N ARG A 14 -4.60 -4.82 -3.04
CA ARG A 14 -5.05 -5.44 -1.80
C ARG A 14 -5.83 -6.72 -2.05
N LYS A 15 -6.74 -6.71 -3.03
CA LYS A 15 -7.52 -7.90 -3.41
C LYS A 15 -6.64 -9.01 -4.00
N LYS A 16 -5.65 -8.65 -4.82
CA LYS A 16 -4.63 -9.59 -5.35
C LYS A 16 -3.88 -10.32 -4.24
N LEU A 17 -3.63 -9.63 -3.12
CA LEU A 17 -2.96 -10.18 -1.94
C LEU A 17 -3.91 -10.92 -0.98
N GLY A 18 -5.23 -10.90 -1.21
CA GLY A 18 -6.22 -11.60 -0.39
C GLY A 18 -6.55 -10.91 0.94
N PHE A 19 -6.18 -9.65 1.13
CA PHE A 19 -6.38 -8.95 2.39
C PHE A 19 -7.67 -8.13 2.42
N THR A 20 -8.29 -8.03 3.58
CA THR A 20 -9.28 -6.99 3.93
C THR A 20 -8.59 -5.63 4.09
N GLN A 21 -9.36 -4.54 4.09
CA GLN A 21 -8.80 -3.19 4.31
C GLN A 21 -8.07 -3.08 5.66
N ARG A 22 -8.55 -3.79 6.68
CA ARG A 22 -7.95 -3.81 8.01
C ARG A 22 -6.63 -4.58 8.02
N GLU A 23 -6.61 -5.79 7.48
CA GLU A 23 -5.38 -6.58 7.40
C GLU A 23 -4.30 -5.85 6.59
N PHE A 24 -4.67 -5.22 5.48
CA PHE A 24 -3.71 -4.43 4.69
C PHE A 24 -3.15 -3.24 5.49
N ALA A 25 -4.02 -2.54 6.24
CA ALA A 25 -3.60 -1.43 7.10
C ALA A 25 -2.63 -1.90 8.20
N GLU A 26 -2.94 -3.02 8.85
CA GLU A 26 -2.13 -3.60 9.92
C GLU A 26 -0.78 -4.12 9.42
N ILE A 27 -0.77 -4.91 8.35
CA ILE A 27 0.45 -5.51 7.76
C ILE A 27 1.43 -4.43 7.31
N TYR A 28 0.94 -3.37 6.66
CA TYR A 28 1.79 -2.33 6.08
C TYR A 28 1.93 -1.08 6.95
N HIS A 29 1.48 -1.13 8.22
CA HIS A 29 1.54 -0.02 9.19
C HIS A 29 0.94 1.30 8.67
N LEU A 30 -0.23 1.21 8.03
CA LEU A 30 -0.99 2.34 7.50
C LEU A 30 -2.27 2.54 8.32
N GLU A 31 -2.79 3.76 8.32
CA GLU A 31 -4.09 4.02 8.97
C GLU A 31 -5.24 3.41 8.15
N LEU A 32 -6.14 2.68 8.80
CA LEU A 32 -7.33 2.12 8.14
C LEU A 32 -8.18 3.19 7.45
N GLU A 33 -8.32 4.36 8.07
CA GLU A 33 -9.04 5.49 7.48
C GLU A 33 -8.37 6.03 6.21
N ALA A 34 -7.04 5.99 6.15
CA ALA A 34 -6.31 6.35 4.94
C ALA A 34 -6.58 5.34 3.82
N ILE A 35 -6.53 4.04 4.09
CA ILE A 35 -6.89 2.98 3.12
C ILE A 35 -8.31 3.20 2.58
N ARG A 36 -9.29 3.44 3.45
CA ARG A 36 -10.68 3.71 3.07
C ARG A 36 -10.80 4.93 2.18
N SER A 37 -10.15 6.04 2.57
CA SER A 37 -10.16 7.29 1.83
C SER A 37 -9.54 7.15 0.43
N TRP A 38 -8.43 6.42 0.33
CA TRP A 38 -7.71 6.19 -0.92
C TRP A 38 -8.44 5.26 -1.88
N GLU A 39 -9.03 4.16 -1.39
CA GLU A 39 -9.82 3.26 -2.24
C GLU A 39 -11.13 3.89 -2.75
N GLN A 40 -11.63 4.90 -2.04
CA GLN A 40 -12.81 5.68 -2.45
C GLN A 40 -12.47 6.92 -3.28
N GLY A 41 -11.18 7.20 -3.51
CA GLY A 41 -10.74 8.40 -4.24
C GLY A 41 -10.97 9.73 -3.52
N LYS A 42 -11.25 9.71 -2.19
CA LYS A 42 -11.55 10.91 -1.40
C LYS A 42 -10.31 11.77 -1.11
N ARG A 43 -9.11 11.16 -1.08
CA ARG A 43 -7.83 11.84 -0.86
C ARG A 43 -6.75 11.31 -1.78
N ALA A 44 -5.86 12.19 -2.21
CA ALA A 44 -4.65 11.80 -2.94
C ALA A 44 -3.62 11.19 -1.99
N ARG A 45 -2.85 10.22 -2.50
CA ARG A 45 -1.71 9.61 -1.80
C ARG A 45 -0.47 10.50 -1.95
N THR A 46 0.34 10.58 -0.90
CA THR A 46 1.67 11.22 -0.97
C THR A 46 2.60 10.42 -1.89
N LYS A 47 3.69 11.04 -2.34
CA LYS A 47 4.69 10.35 -3.17
C LYS A 47 5.30 9.13 -2.46
N SER A 48 5.58 9.22 -1.16
CA SER A 48 6.13 8.10 -0.37
C SER A 48 5.17 6.92 -0.32
N VAL A 49 3.87 7.17 -0.14
CA VAL A 49 2.85 6.11 -0.18
C VAL A 49 2.79 5.47 -1.58
N LYS A 50 2.86 6.25 -2.66
CA LYS A 50 2.91 5.68 -4.02
C LYS A 50 4.13 4.77 -4.22
N VAL A 51 5.30 5.16 -3.71
CA VAL A 51 6.51 4.31 -3.74
C VAL A 51 6.30 3.03 -2.94
N LEU A 52 5.76 3.12 -1.73
CA LEU A 52 5.49 1.95 -0.90
C LEU A 52 4.54 0.96 -1.60
N LEU A 53 3.43 1.46 -2.15
CA LEU A 53 2.47 0.61 -2.88
C LEU A 53 3.09 -0.03 -4.12
N PHE A 54 3.95 0.69 -4.83
CA PHE A 54 4.72 0.12 -5.94
C PHE A 54 5.62 -1.02 -5.47
N LEU A 55 6.38 -0.82 -4.39
CA LEU A 55 7.25 -1.87 -3.82
C LEU A 55 6.46 -3.08 -3.34
N ILE A 56 5.29 -2.87 -2.73
CA ILE A 56 4.39 -3.96 -2.31
C ILE A 56 3.89 -4.75 -3.52
N ASP A 57 3.53 -4.07 -4.62
CA ASP A 57 3.05 -4.76 -5.82
C ASP A 57 4.15 -5.62 -6.49
N GLN A 58 5.40 -5.15 -6.46
CA GLN A 58 6.54 -5.87 -7.05
C GLN A 58 7.07 -7.00 -6.16
N THR A 59 7.17 -6.78 -4.84
CA THR A 59 7.84 -7.70 -3.91
C THR A 59 7.12 -7.81 -2.56
N PRO A 60 5.86 -8.26 -2.51
CA PRO A 60 5.03 -8.21 -1.30
C PRO A 60 5.63 -9.00 -0.13
N LYS A 61 6.11 -10.23 -0.39
CA LYS A 61 6.68 -11.13 0.64
C LYS A 61 7.93 -10.56 1.31
N GLU A 62 8.80 -9.88 0.57
CA GLU A 62 10.02 -9.29 1.12
C GLU A 62 9.71 -8.04 1.94
N ILE A 63 8.71 -7.25 1.52
CA ILE A 63 8.22 -6.12 2.31
C ILE A 63 7.62 -6.62 3.62
N GLU A 64 6.69 -7.58 3.58
CA GLU A 64 6.07 -8.18 4.77
C GLU A 64 7.12 -8.71 5.76
N LYS A 65 8.07 -9.53 5.29
CA LYS A 65 9.18 -10.06 6.10
C LYS A 65 10.07 -8.95 6.69
N THR A 66 10.23 -7.84 5.98
CA THR A 66 11.01 -6.70 6.47
C THR A 66 10.24 -5.95 7.56
N LEU A 67 8.94 -5.74 7.37
CA LEU A 67 8.07 -5.06 8.33
C LEU A 67 7.86 -5.88 9.61
N GLU A 68 7.88 -7.21 9.56
CA GLU A 68 7.85 -8.07 10.75
C GLU A 68 9.00 -7.79 11.74
N LYS A 69 10.12 -7.22 11.26
CA LYS A 69 11.27 -6.84 12.09
C LYS A 69 11.10 -5.51 12.80
N ILE A 70 10.06 -4.74 12.50
CA ILE A 70 9.77 -3.42 13.08
C ILE A 70 8.98 -3.56 14.41
N LYS A 71 8.73 -4.79 14.86
CA LYS A 71 8.17 -5.07 16.18
C LYS A 71 8.97 -4.46 17.33
#